data_AF-A0A0S7XLX0-F1
#
_entry.id   AF-A0A0S7XLX0-F1
#
_cell.length_a   1.000
_cell.length_b   1.000
_cell.length_c   1.000
_cell.angle_alpha   90.00
_cell.angle_beta   90.00
_cell.angle_gamma   90.00
#
_symmetry.space_group_name_H-M   'P 1'
#
loop_
_entity.id
_entity.type
_entity.pdbx_description
1 polymer ?
#
loop_
_entity_poly.entity_id
_entity_poly.type
_entity_poly.pdbx_seq_one_letter_code
_entity_poly.pdbx_strand_id
1 'polypeptide(L)'
;MNECRDSRYKDFYVDKTIPQLAQALKSKNAKVRGSSAEAFSLLATRELGGRWGWSCIIEIHSNPPVELKVGAAQFLRFLRENSVMPQLVGLLCDPEEAVRESAVEAMEKITGESFGDFASAASNAQRQKIIQKWLDWWEENKEEYKIARERDQYDEKP
;
A
#
# COMPACT_ATOMS: atom_id res chain seq x y z
N MET A 1 22.33 12.10 2.57
CA MET A 1 22.99 10.92 3.17
C MET A 1 22.25 10.59 4.46
N ASN A 2 21.18 9.78 4.37
CA ASN A 2 20.33 9.40 5.51
C ASN A 2 20.61 7.95 5.93
N GLU A 3 21.89 7.57 5.97
CA GLU A 3 22.28 6.29 6.53
C GLU A 3 22.43 6.47 8.05
N CYS A 4 21.86 5.53 8.81
CA CYS A 4 21.93 5.43 10.28
C CYS A 4 21.02 6.35 11.12
N ARG A 5 19.69 6.12 11.08
CA ARG A 5 18.85 6.30 12.28
C ARG A 5 18.90 5.01 13.10
N ASP A 6 19.87 4.96 14.02
CA ASP A 6 20.15 4.01 15.13
C ASP A 6 19.60 2.56 15.02
N SER A 7 20.49 1.57 15.00
CA SER A 7 20.17 0.12 15.04
C SER A 7 19.20 -0.23 16.17
N ARG A 8 19.33 0.44 17.33
CA ARG A 8 18.46 0.22 18.49
C ARG A 8 17.02 0.68 18.27
N TYR A 9 16.81 1.62 17.36
CA TYR A 9 15.50 2.11 16.95
C TYR A 9 14.77 1.05 16.14
N LYS A 10 15.48 0.39 15.20
CA LYS A 10 14.94 -0.75 14.45
C LYS A 10 14.60 -1.93 15.35
N ASP A 11 15.49 -2.29 16.28
CA ASP A 11 15.28 -3.43 17.18
C ASP A 11 14.04 -3.22 18.07
N PHE A 12 13.83 -2.01 18.60
CA PHE A 12 12.66 -1.72 19.43
C PHE A 12 11.34 -1.86 18.65
N TYR A 13 11.26 -1.27 17.45
CA TYR A 13 10.03 -1.32 16.68
C TYR A 13 9.78 -2.69 16.05
N VAL A 14 10.81 -3.34 15.50
CA VAL A 14 10.69 -4.64 14.82
C VAL A 14 10.47 -5.78 15.83
N ASP A 15 11.16 -5.77 16.98
CA ASP A 15 11.08 -6.90 17.92
C ASP A 15 9.99 -6.74 18.97
N LYS A 16 9.56 -5.51 19.28
CA LYS A 16 8.53 -5.27 20.31
C LYS A 16 7.25 -4.68 19.75
N THR A 17 7.33 -3.53 19.08
CA THR A 17 6.13 -2.77 18.71
C THR A 17 5.33 -3.43 17.60
N ILE A 18 5.99 -3.91 16.54
CA ILE A 18 5.34 -4.57 15.41
C ILE A 18 4.63 -5.86 15.87
N PRO A 19 5.25 -6.79 16.65
CA PRO A 19 4.54 -7.97 17.14
C PRO A 19 3.35 -7.67 18.07
N GLN A 20 3.43 -6.61 18.88
CA GLN A 20 2.33 -6.22 19.78
C GLN A 20 1.13 -5.67 19.02
N LEU A 21 1.39 -4.77 18.07
CA LEU A 21 0.36 -4.25 17.18
C LEU A 21 -0.19 -5.40 16.30
N ALA A 22 0.67 -6.33 15.83
CA ALA A 22 0.25 -7.52 15.07
C ALA A 22 -0.77 -8.35 15.83
N GLN A 23 -0.54 -8.54 17.13
CA GLN A 23 -1.45 -9.25 18.01
C GLN A 23 -2.75 -8.46 18.23
N ALA A 24 -2.68 -7.14 18.38
CA ALA A 24 -3.86 -6.29 18.55
C ALA A 24 -4.76 -6.27 17.30
N LEU A 25 -4.19 -6.42 16.10
CA LEU A 25 -4.96 -6.61 14.87
C LEU A 25 -5.77 -7.92 14.83
N LYS A 26 -5.39 -8.93 15.61
CA LYS A 26 -6.16 -10.19 15.75
C LYS A 26 -7.28 -10.07 16.79
N SER A 27 -7.48 -8.90 17.40
CA SER A 27 -8.51 -8.68 18.40
C SER A 27 -9.92 -8.85 17.83
N LYS A 28 -10.83 -9.43 18.62
CA LYS A 28 -12.26 -9.50 18.25
C LYS A 28 -12.93 -8.12 18.22
N ASN A 29 -12.37 -7.15 18.93
CA ASN A 29 -12.90 -5.79 18.99
C ASN A 29 -12.45 -4.96 17.78
N ALA A 30 -13.39 -4.54 16.94
CA ALA A 30 -13.12 -3.76 15.74
C ALA A 30 -12.41 -2.43 16.00
N LYS A 31 -12.70 -1.75 17.13
CA LYS A 31 -12.01 -0.50 17.50
C LYS A 31 -10.53 -0.76 17.78
N VAL A 32 -10.22 -1.84 18.48
CA VAL A 32 -8.83 -2.23 18.81
C VAL A 32 -8.05 -2.58 17.55
N ARG A 33 -8.67 -3.30 16.60
CA ARG A 33 -8.05 -3.58 15.31
C ARG A 33 -7.78 -2.32 14.51
N GLY A 34 -8.78 -1.44 14.38
CA GLY A 34 -8.66 -0.18 13.64
C GLY A 34 -7.55 0.72 14.19
N SER A 35 -7.53 0.94 15.52
CA SER A 35 -6.47 1.72 16.16
C SER A 35 -5.09 1.10 15.99
N SER A 36 -4.99 -0.23 16.01
CA SER A 36 -3.71 -0.91 15.78
C SER A 36 -3.23 -0.75 14.34
N ALA A 37 -4.12 -0.80 13.36
CA ALA A 37 -3.79 -0.61 11.95
C ALA A 37 -3.36 0.84 11.65
N GLU A 38 -4.02 1.81 12.26
CA GLU A 38 -3.65 3.22 12.17
C GLU A 38 -2.26 3.46 12.79
N ALA A 39 -2.02 2.93 13.98
CA ALA A 39 -0.71 3.00 14.62
C ALA A 39 0.40 2.38 13.76
N PHE A 40 0.12 1.24 13.12
CA PHE A 40 1.03 0.62 12.14
C PHE A 40 1.30 1.50 10.93
N SER A 41 0.26 2.10 10.35
CA SER A 41 0.40 2.98 9.19
C SER A 41 1.25 4.21 9.51
N LEU A 42 1.03 4.82 10.67
CA LEU A 42 1.83 5.95 11.16
C LEU A 42 3.29 5.52 11.42
N LEU A 43 3.49 4.36 12.05
CA LEU A 43 4.82 3.81 12.31
C LEU A 43 5.60 3.59 11.00
N ALA A 44 4.96 2.93 10.05
CA ALA A 44 5.55 2.63 8.75
C ALA A 44 5.93 3.91 7.99
N THR A 45 5.04 4.91 8.01
CA THR A 45 5.19 6.15 7.24
C THR A 45 6.17 7.13 7.87
N ARG A 46 6.13 7.29 9.20
CA ARG A 46 6.89 8.35 9.91
C ARG A 46 8.23 7.86 10.44
N GLU A 47 8.26 6.65 11.00
CA GLU A 47 9.41 6.15 11.75
C GLU A 47 10.27 5.19 10.93
N LEU A 48 9.65 4.29 10.16
CA LEU A 48 10.34 3.24 9.40
C LEU A 48 10.62 3.62 7.94
N GLY A 49 10.57 4.90 7.58
CA GLY A 49 10.98 5.37 6.26
C GLY A 49 10.08 4.91 5.10
N GLY A 50 8.79 4.75 5.35
CA GLY A 50 7.79 4.49 4.32
C GLY A 50 7.95 3.11 3.67
N ARG A 51 8.60 3.04 2.51
CA ARG A 51 8.75 1.82 1.70
C ARG A 51 9.36 0.66 2.50
N TRP A 52 10.38 0.93 3.30
CA TRP A 52 11.00 -0.10 4.16
C TRP A 52 10.05 -0.55 5.27
N GLY A 53 9.37 0.38 5.94
CA GLY A 53 8.37 0.10 6.97
C GLY A 53 7.24 -0.82 6.50
N TRP A 54 6.66 -0.54 5.34
CA TRP A 54 5.61 -1.39 4.78
C TRP A 54 6.12 -2.76 4.32
N SER A 55 7.34 -2.84 3.79
CA SER A 55 7.96 -4.12 3.42
C SER A 55 8.14 -5.02 4.64
N CYS A 56 8.65 -4.48 5.77
CA CYS A 56 8.79 -5.23 7.01
C CYS A 56 7.44 -5.70 7.57
N ILE A 57 6.40 -4.86 7.51
CA ILE A 57 5.06 -5.21 8.02
C ILE A 57 4.43 -6.35 7.21
N ILE A 58 4.58 -6.32 5.89
CA ILE A 58 4.08 -7.37 4.98
C ILE A 58 4.87 -8.67 5.17
N GLU A 59 6.20 -8.60 5.27
CA GLU A 59 7.06 -9.79 5.43
C GLU A 59 6.79 -10.53 6.75
N ILE A 60 6.55 -9.79 7.83
CA ILE A 60 6.22 -10.36 9.15
C ILE A 60 4.82 -11.02 9.16
N HIS A 61 3.94 -10.67 8.23
CA HIS A 61 2.61 -11.27 8.10
C HIS A 61 2.41 -11.95 6.76
N SER A 62 2.56 -13.27 6.72
CA SER A 62 2.26 -14.08 5.53
C SER A 62 0.81 -13.92 5.02
N ASN A 63 -0.13 -13.50 5.88
CA ASN A 63 -1.46 -13.04 5.50
C ASN A 63 -1.88 -11.87 6.40
N PRO A 64 -1.64 -10.61 5.99
CA PRO A 64 -1.95 -9.47 6.83
C PRO A 64 -3.48 -9.29 6.97
N PRO A 65 -3.97 -8.85 8.14
CA PRO A 65 -5.36 -8.49 8.34
C PRO A 65 -5.80 -7.36 7.40
N VAL A 66 -7.09 -7.31 7.12
CA VAL A 66 -7.74 -6.37 6.19
C VAL A 66 -7.29 -4.94 6.43
N GLU A 67 -7.26 -4.53 7.69
CA GLU A 67 -6.93 -3.17 8.09
C GLU A 67 -5.48 -2.80 7.73
N LEU A 68 -4.53 -3.76 7.72
CA LEU A 68 -3.15 -3.52 7.26
C LEU A 68 -3.06 -3.44 5.73
N LYS A 69 -3.84 -4.22 5.00
CA LYS A 69 -3.89 -4.16 3.53
C LYS A 69 -4.46 -2.82 3.06
N VAL A 70 -5.53 -2.36 3.72
CA VAL A 70 -6.11 -1.03 3.51
C VAL A 70 -5.08 0.06 3.82
N GLY A 71 -4.40 -0.02 4.96
CA GLY A 71 -3.33 0.93 5.31
C GLY A 71 -2.20 0.94 4.29
N ALA A 72 -1.80 -0.23 3.77
CA ALA A 72 -0.79 -0.34 2.72
C ALA A 72 -1.25 0.37 1.45
N ALA A 73 -2.48 0.11 0.96
CA ALA A 73 -3.05 0.80 -0.19
C ALA A 73 -3.06 2.34 0.00
N GLN A 74 -3.47 2.81 1.18
CA GLN A 74 -3.50 4.24 1.51
C GLN A 74 -2.10 4.86 1.55
N PHE A 75 -1.09 4.13 2.00
CA PHE A 75 0.29 4.60 1.96
C PHE A 75 0.84 4.63 0.54
N LEU A 76 0.60 3.59 -0.25
CA LEU A 76 1.01 3.56 -1.66
C LEU A 76 0.39 4.74 -2.44
N ARG A 77 -0.87 5.09 -2.13
CA ARG A 77 -1.52 6.32 -2.60
C ARG A 77 -0.79 7.59 -2.17
N PHE A 78 -0.31 7.67 -0.93
CA PHE A 78 0.43 8.83 -0.42
C PHE A 78 1.79 8.98 -1.10
N LEU A 79 2.48 7.88 -1.36
CA LEU A 79 3.75 7.91 -2.09
C LEU A 79 3.61 8.55 -3.47
N ARG A 80 2.45 8.41 -4.12
CA ARG A 80 2.21 8.87 -5.51
C ARG A 80 3.29 8.38 -6.49
N GLU A 81 3.93 7.27 -6.16
CA GLU A 81 5.00 6.70 -6.97
C GLU A 81 4.41 5.65 -7.91
N ASN A 82 4.63 5.79 -9.21
CA ASN A 82 4.11 4.84 -10.20
C ASN A 82 4.62 3.41 -10.00
N SER A 83 5.76 3.24 -9.33
CA SER A 83 6.33 1.92 -9.00
C SER A 83 5.46 1.05 -8.08
N VAL A 84 4.40 1.62 -7.48
CA VAL A 84 3.46 0.91 -6.60
C VAL A 84 2.29 0.28 -7.36
N MET A 85 2.12 0.57 -8.65
CA MET A 85 0.99 0.07 -9.46
C MET A 85 0.87 -1.47 -9.45
N PRO A 86 1.94 -2.27 -9.63
CA PRO A 86 1.84 -3.72 -9.55
C PRO A 86 1.35 -4.23 -8.18
N GLN A 87 1.70 -3.53 -7.11
CA GLN A 87 1.31 -3.88 -5.74
C GLN A 87 -0.17 -3.57 -5.51
N LEU A 88 -0.63 -2.41 -5.98
CA LEU A 88 -2.05 -2.05 -5.93
C LEU A 88 -2.93 -2.99 -6.77
N VAL A 89 -2.44 -3.43 -7.95
CA VAL A 89 -3.19 -4.40 -8.78
C VAL A 89 -3.35 -5.74 -8.07
N GLY A 90 -2.34 -6.18 -7.32
CA GLY A 90 -2.45 -7.36 -6.47
C GLY A 90 -3.56 -7.24 -5.41
N LEU A 91 -3.80 -6.05 -4.87
CA LEU A 91 -4.85 -5.79 -3.89
C LEU A 91 -6.27 -5.78 -4.48
N LEU A 92 -6.43 -5.60 -5.80
CA LEU A 92 -7.73 -5.71 -6.46
C LEU A 92 -8.28 -7.14 -6.48
N CYS A 93 -7.41 -8.13 -6.35
CA CYS A 93 -7.77 -9.54 -6.26
C CYS A 93 -8.10 -9.99 -4.82
N ASP A 94 -8.01 -9.10 -3.83
CA ASP A 94 -8.25 -9.45 -2.44
C ASP A 94 -9.73 -9.83 -2.22
N PRO A 95 -10.04 -10.86 -1.42
CA PRO A 95 -11.43 -11.23 -1.11
C PRO A 95 -12.21 -10.13 -0.40
N GLU A 96 -11.52 -9.22 0.29
CA GLU A 96 -12.13 -8.20 1.14
C GLU A 96 -12.42 -6.92 0.36
N GLU A 97 -13.68 -6.47 0.41
CA GLU A 97 -14.15 -5.32 -0.37
C GLU A 97 -13.43 -4.03 -0.03
N ALA A 98 -13.24 -3.76 1.27
CA ALA A 98 -12.55 -2.56 1.73
C ALA A 98 -11.11 -2.46 1.18
N VAL A 99 -10.44 -3.61 0.98
CA VAL A 99 -9.08 -3.65 0.40
C VAL A 99 -9.13 -3.29 -1.08
N ARG A 100 -10.09 -3.86 -1.82
CA ARG A 100 -10.27 -3.56 -3.24
C ARG A 100 -10.62 -2.10 -3.47
N GLU A 101 -11.58 -1.55 -2.73
CA GLU A 101 -11.97 -0.14 -2.81
C GLU A 101 -10.78 0.78 -2.54
N SER A 102 -10.02 0.52 -1.47
CA SER A 102 -8.83 1.30 -1.12
C SER A 102 -7.76 1.25 -2.21
N ALA A 103 -7.60 0.11 -2.88
CA ALA A 103 -6.66 -0.05 -3.98
C ALA A 103 -7.09 0.74 -5.23
N VAL A 104 -8.39 0.75 -5.57
CA VAL A 104 -8.92 1.56 -6.67
C VAL A 104 -8.74 3.04 -6.39
N GLU A 105 -9.17 3.52 -5.21
CA GLU A 105 -8.99 4.92 -4.83
C GLU A 105 -7.52 5.35 -4.84
N ALA A 106 -6.62 4.42 -4.50
CA ALA A 106 -5.19 4.66 -4.60
C ALA A 106 -4.74 4.85 -6.05
N MET A 107 -5.14 3.95 -6.95
CA MET A 107 -4.80 4.04 -8.38
C MET A 107 -5.39 5.30 -9.01
N GLU A 108 -6.68 5.59 -8.80
CA GLU A 108 -7.34 6.76 -9.36
C GLU A 108 -6.66 8.07 -8.97
N LYS A 109 -6.13 8.17 -7.74
CA LYS A 109 -5.39 9.36 -7.30
C LYS A 109 -3.96 9.43 -7.83
N ILE A 110 -3.35 8.30 -8.18
CA ILE A 110 -2.01 8.24 -8.76
C ILE A 110 -2.08 8.58 -10.25
N THR A 111 -3.02 7.97 -10.97
CA THR A 111 -3.11 8.03 -12.43
C THR A 111 -4.04 9.13 -12.92
N GLY A 112 -5.02 9.54 -12.10
CA GLY A 112 -6.11 10.44 -12.51
C GLY A 112 -7.22 9.73 -13.28
N GLU A 113 -7.08 8.42 -13.53
CA GLU A 113 -7.99 7.63 -14.35
C GLU A 113 -8.92 6.78 -13.49
N SER A 114 -10.17 6.58 -13.94
CA SER A 114 -11.16 5.74 -13.26
C SER A 114 -11.77 4.74 -14.24
N PHE A 115 -11.65 3.45 -13.94
CA PHE A 115 -12.11 2.36 -14.83
C PHE A 115 -13.36 1.61 -14.33
N GLY A 116 -13.99 2.10 -13.26
CA GLY A 116 -15.29 1.63 -12.79
C GLY A 116 -15.34 1.28 -11.30
N ASP A 117 -16.56 1.03 -10.82
CA ASP A 117 -16.87 0.80 -9.41
C ASP A 117 -16.66 -0.67 -9.02
N PHE A 118 -15.92 -0.90 -7.93
CA PHE A 118 -15.65 -2.21 -7.35
C PHE A 118 -16.66 -2.62 -6.26
N ALA A 119 -17.78 -1.90 -6.14
CA ALA A 119 -18.86 -2.13 -5.17
C ALA A 119 -19.23 -3.61 -4.95
N SER A 120 -19.71 -3.90 -3.72
CA SER A 120 -20.20 -5.20 -3.24
C SER A 120 -21.05 -5.99 -4.25
N ALA A 121 -21.89 -5.30 -5.02
CA ALA A 121 -22.82 -5.90 -5.99
C ALA A 121 -22.17 -6.35 -7.31
N ALA A 122 -20.90 -6.02 -7.58
CA ALA A 122 -20.22 -6.43 -8.80
C ALA A 122 -19.90 -7.94 -8.78
N SER A 123 -20.28 -8.65 -9.84
CA SER A 123 -19.90 -10.07 -10.03
C SER A 123 -18.38 -10.22 -10.17
N ASN A 124 -17.85 -11.40 -9.82
CA ASN A 124 -16.43 -11.70 -10.02
C ASN A 124 -15.98 -11.49 -11.48
N ALA A 125 -16.84 -11.77 -12.45
CA ALA A 125 -16.57 -11.52 -13.87
C ALA A 125 -16.46 -10.02 -14.20
N GLN A 126 -17.28 -9.16 -13.58
CA GLN A 126 -17.16 -7.70 -13.72
C GLN A 126 -15.89 -7.19 -13.06
N ARG A 127 -15.58 -7.65 -11.85
CA ARG A 127 -14.32 -7.32 -11.16
C ARG A 127 -13.11 -7.68 -12.02
N GLN A 128 -13.09 -8.89 -12.60
CA GLN A 128 -12.01 -9.31 -13.48
C GLN A 128 -11.87 -8.43 -14.72
N LYS A 129 -12.98 -7.95 -15.30
CA LYS A 129 -12.92 -7.00 -16.42
C LYS A 129 -12.30 -5.67 -16.02
N ILE A 130 -12.62 -5.16 -14.83
CA ILE A 130 -12.04 -3.90 -14.34
C ILE A 130 -10.56 -4.08 -14.02
N ILE A 131 -10.18 -5.20 -13.39
CA ILE A 131 -8.77 -5.58 -13.16
C ILE A 131 -8.01 -5.65 -14.48
N GLN A 132 -8.60 -6.29 -15.50
CA GLN A 132 -7.97 -6.40 -16.81
C GLN A 132 -7.78 -5.02 -17.46
N LYS A 133 -8.77 -4.13 -17.38
CA LYS A 133 -8.62 -2.75 -17.87
C LYS A 133 -7.49 -2.01 -17.18
N TRP A 134 -7.37 -2.13 -15.86
CA TRP A 134 -6.26 -1.54 -15.10
C TRP A 134 -4.91 -2.11 -15.51
N LEU A 135 -4.83 -3.42 -15.76
CA LEU A 135 -3.62 -4.09 -16.24
C LEU A 135 -3.23 -3.62 -17.64
N ASP A 136 -4.18 -3.60 -18.57
CA ASP A 136 -3.94 -3.18 -19.96
C ASP A 136 -3.48 -1.72 -19.99
N TRP A 137 -4.18 -0.83 -19.27
CA TRP A 137 -3.79 0.57 -19.14
C TRP A 137 -2.39 0.72 -18.52
N TRP A 138 -2.07 -0.03 -17.47
CA TRP A 138 -0.73 0.02 -16.86
C TRP A 138 0.35 -0.45 -17.85
N GLU A 139 0.11 -1.54 -18.59
CA GLU A 139 1.06 -2.03 -19.59
C GLU A 139 1.31 -1.03 -20.73
N GLU A 140 0.29 -0.27 -21.12
CA GLU A 140 0.39 0.80 -22.13
C GLU A 140 1.13 2.04 -21.60
N ASN A 141 0.96 2.39 -20.32
CA ASN A 141 1.44 3.65 -19.77
C ASN A 141 2.69 3.52 -18.88
N LYS A 142 3.09 2.30 -18.47
CA LYS A 142 4.21 2.07 -17.53
C LYS A 142 5.55 2.63 -17.97
N GLU A 143 5.79 2.74 -19.27
CA GLU A 143 7.05 3.30 -19.80
C GLU A 143 7.05 4.84 -19.71
N GLU A 144 5.92 5.49 -19.96
CA GLU A 144 5.75 6.94 -19.74
C GLU A 144 5.91 7.31 -18.25
N TYR A 145 5.35 6.47 -17.38
CA TYR A 145 5.46 6.62 -15.92
C TYR A 145 6.81 6.15 -15.34
N LYS A 146 7.64 5.43 -16.10
CA LYS A 146 9.07 5.20 -15.81
C LYS A 146 9.91 6.42 -16.15
N ILE A 147 9.62 7.09 -17.27
CA ILE A 147 10.38 8.24 -17.79
C ILE A 147 10.21 9.49 -16.91
N ALA A 148 9.05 9.67 -16.26
CA ALA A 148 8.84 10.75 -15.29
C ALA A 148 9.88 10.76 -14.15
N ARG A 149 10.45 9.60 -13.79
CA ARG A 149 11.53 9.48 -12.81
C ARG A 149 12.87 10.03 -13.31
N GLU A 150 13.17 9.88 -14.60
CA GLU A 150 14.45 10.35 -15.15
C GLU A 150 14.45 11.87 -15.28
N ARG A 151 13.32 12.48 -15.64
CA ARG A 151 13.21 13.95 -15.74
C ARG A 151 13.41 14.66 -14.39
N ASP A 152 12.76 14.19 -13.33
CA ASP A 152 12.91 14.80 -12.00
C ASP A 152 14.29 14.51 -11.35
N GLN A 153 15.00 13.47 -11.81
CA GLN A 153 16.34 13.12 -11.33
C GLN A 153 17.47 13.96 -11.99
N TYR A 154 17.19 14.65 -13.11
CA TYR A 154 18.19 15.46 -13.83
C TYR A 154 18.10 16.98 -13.58
N ASP A 155 17.06 17.47 -12.89
CA ASP A 155 16.95 18.90 -12.54
C ASP A 155 17.69 19.27 -11.24
N GLU A 156 18.31 18.30 -10.56
CA GLU A 156 19.26 18.55 -9.45
C GLU A 156 20.70 18.13 -9.82
N LYS A 157 21.39 18.94 -10.65
CA LYS A 157 22.78 19.39 -10.39
C LYS A 157 23.39 20.22 -11.54
N PRO A 158 24.30 21.16 -11.25
CA PRO A 158 24.54 21.92 -10.02
C PRO A 158 24.05 23.37 -10.10
#